data_AF-A0A2M8SCK1-F1
#
_entry.id   AF-A0A2M8SCK1-F1
#
_cell.length_a   1.000
_cell.length_b   1.000
_cell.length_c   1.000
_cell.angle_alpha   90.00
_cell.angle_beta   90.00
_cell.angle_gamma   90.00
#
_symmetry.space_group_name_H-M   'P 1'
#
loop_
_entity.id
_entity.type
_entity.pdbx_description
1 polymer ?
#
loop_
_entity_poly.entity_id
_entity_poly.type
_entity_poly.pdbx_seq_one_letter_code
_entity_poly.pdbx_strand_id
1 'polypeptide(L)'
;MLIDGGDTNTGIVQFLQRNNVQRIDLMVATHPHSDHIGGLVQVLTAIPVTKVITNGQMHTSSIYEHFLDAIAFAKAEYAEVQR
;
A
#
# COMPACT_ATOMS: atom_id res chain seq x y z
N MET A 1 4.09 11.00 2.26
CA MET A 1 3.14 10.39 1.30
C MET A 1 3.89 9.38 0.46
N LEU A 2 3.27 8.23 0.17
CA LEU A 2 3.80 7.20 -0.71
C LEU A 2 2.77 6.92 -1.83
N ILE A 3 3.23 6.78 -3.08
CA ILE A 3 2.39 6.48 -4.24
C ILE A 3 2.96 5.23 -4.89
N ASP A 4 2.16 4.17 -4.94
CA ASP A 4 2.53 2.83 -5.38
C ASP A 4 3.77 2.25 -4.66
N GLY A 5 3.93 0.93 -4.76
CA GLY A 5 4.97 0.16 -4.07
C GLY A 5 5.84 -0.67 -5.02
N GLY A 6 5.49 -0.69 -6.31
CA GLY A 6 6.06 -1.63 -7.25
C GLY A 6 5.56 -3.06 -7.00
N ASP A 7 6.22 -4.03 -7.65
CA ASP A 7 6.03 -5.45 -7.38
C ASP A 7 6.46 -5.85 -5.96
N THR A 8 6.22 -7.10 -5.59
CA THR A 8 6.73 -7.72 -4.37
C THR A 8 8.27 -7.68 -4.35
N ASN A 9 8.85 -7.50 -3.15
CA ASN A 9 10.31 -7.55 -2.92
C ASN A 9 11.15 -6.49 -3.67
N THR A 10 10.58 -5.33 -3.98
CA THR A 10 11.32 -4.18 -4.57
C THR A 10 12.38 -3.57 -3.66
N GLY A 11 12.40 -3.94 -2.38
CA GLY A 11 13.28 -3.34 -1.38
C GLY A 11 12.76 -2.01 -0.81
N ILE A 12 11.49 -1.67 -1.08
CA ILE A 12 10.87 -0.40 -0.67
C ILE A 12 10.88 -0.20 0.84
N VAL A 13 10.63 -1.25 1.64
CA VAL A 13 10.66 -1.17 3.10
C VAL A 13 12.06 -0.77 3.58
N GLN A 14 13.11 -1.43 3.07
CA GLN A 14 14.49 -1.10 3.42
C GLN A 14 14.86 0.30 2.94
N PHE A 15 14.39 0.72 1.77
CA PHE A 15 14.58 2.09 1.30
C PHE A 15 13.95 3.12 2.24
N LEU A 16 12.70 2.93 2.65
CA LEU A 16 12.00 3.84 3.56
C LEU A 16 12.67 3.88 4.95
N GLN A 17 13.05 2.73 5.48
CA GLN A 17 13.76 2.62 6.77
C GLN A 17 15.13 3.31 6.73
N ARG A 18 15.93 3.11 5.66
CA ARG A 18 17.22 3.79 5.49
C ARG A 18 17.09 5.31 5.42
N ASN A 19 15.95 5.81 4.96
CA ASN A 19 15.62 7.23 4.94
C ASN A 19 14.91 7.71 6.22
N ASN A 20 14.91 6.91 7.29
CA ASN A 20 14.30 7.22 8.58
C ASN A 20 12.79 7.57 8.49
N VAL A 21 12.07 6.96 7.55
CA VAL A 21 10.61 7.11 7.45
C VAL A 21 9.96 6.30 8.58
N GLN A 22 9.41 7.00 9.57
CA GLN A 22 8.79 6.38 10.75
C GLN A 22 7.28 6.15 10.59
N ARG A 23 6.63 6.91 9.69
CA ARG A 23 5.21 6.75 9.36
C ARG A 23 4.92 7.24 7.95
N ILE A 24 3.80 6.81 7.40
CA ILE A 24 3.24 7.31 6.15
C ILE A 24 1.85 7.87 6.46
N ASP A 25 1.69 9.19 6.35
CA ASP A 25 0.38 9.82 6.57
C ASP A 25 -0.63 9.45 5.49
N LEU A 26 -0.17 9.31 4.25
CA LEU A 26 -1.00 8.97 3.09
C LEU A 26 -0.27 8.01 2.16
N MET A 27 -0.92 6.89 1.87
CA MET A 27 -0.56 5.93 0.83
C MET A 27 -1.60 5.97 -0.28
N VAL A 28 -1.16 6.03 -1.54
CA VAL A 28 -2.04 6.01 -2.71
C VAL A 28 -1.69 4.82 -3.57
N ALA A 29 -2.66 3.95 -3.85
CA ALA A 29 -2.54 2.91 -4.87
C ALA A 29 -3.27 3.39 -6.12
N THR A 30 -2.52 3.64 -7.20
CA THR A 30 -3.08 4.25 -8.41
C THR A 30 -4.01 3.30 -9.17
N HIS A 31 -3.75 1.98 -9.08
CA HIS A 31 -4.57 0.91 -9.63
C HIS A 31 -4.18 -0.45 -9.00
N PRO A 32 -5.02 -1.50 -9.12
CA PRO A 32 -4.93 -2.68 -8.25
C PRO A 32 -3.98 -3.78 -8.75
N HIS A 33 -3.08 -3.49 -9.70
CA HIS A 33 -2.18 -4.49 -10.27
C HIS A 33 -0.98 -4.79 -9.36
N SER A 34 -0.46 -6.02 -9.47
CA SER A 34 0.62 -6.54 -8.61
C SER A 34 1.90 -5.71 -8.66
N ASP A 35 2.25 -5.20 -9.83
CA ASP A 35 3.39 -4.33 -10.09
C ASP A 35 3.22 -2.91 -9.55
N HIS A 36 2.06 -2.59 -8.97
CA HIS A 36 1.79 -1.34 -8.26
C HIS A 36 1.59 -1.53 -6.76
N ILE A 37 0.88 -2.58 -6.33
CA ILE A 37 0.51 -2.77 -4.92
C ILE A 37 1.36 -3.83 -4.19
N GLY A 38 2.16 -4.62 -4.90
CA GLY A 38 2.90 -5.74 -4.32
C GLY A 38 3.83 -5.30 -3.20
N GLY A 39 4.60 -4.22 -3.41
CA GLY A 39 5.45 -3.65 -2.37
C GLY A 39 4.66 -2.95 -1.25
N LEU A 40 3.46 -2.44 -1.54
CA LEU A 40 2.63 -1.76 -0.54
C LEU A 40 2.16 -2.71 0.58
N VAL A 41 1.93 -3.99 0.26
CA VAL A 41 1.60 -5.02 1.27
C VAL A 41 2.71 -5.10 2.34
N GLN A 42 3.97 -5.07 1.92
CA GLN A 42 5.12 -5.11 2.84
C GLN A 42 5.26 -3.80 3.63
N VAL A 43 4.92 -2.66 3.01
CA VAL A 43 4.95 -1.37 3.68
C VAL A 43 3.88 -1.31 4.79
N LEU A 44 2.65 -1.72 4.50
CA LEU A 44 1.54 -1.73 5.46
C LEU A 44 1.81 -2.60 6.70
N THR A 45 2.63 -3.64 6.57
CA THR A 45 3.01 -4.52 7.69
C THR A 45 4.22 -4.01 8.48
N ALA A 46 5.08 -3.18 7.89
CA ALA A 46 6.34 -2.75 8.50
C ALA A 46 6.36 -1.30 9.00
N ILE A 47 5.55 -0.42 8.41
CA ILE A 47 5.56 1.03 8.67
C ILE A 47 4.11 1.48 8.95
N PRO A 48 3.85 2.20 10.04
CA PRO A 48 2.53 2.75 10.33
C PRO A 48 1.99 3.62 9.19
N VAL A 49 0.80 3.30 8.67
CA VAL A 49 0.10 4.06 7.64
C VAL A 49 -1.19 4.63 8.22
N THR A 50 -1.44 5.92 8.00
CA THR A 50 -2.63 6.59 8.57
C THR A 50 -3.84 6.47 7.65
N LYS A 51 -3.64 6.75 6.36
CA LYS A 51 -4.70 6.71 5.35
C LYS A 51 -4.22 6.06 4.06
N VAL A 52 -5.08 5.24 3.47
CA VAL A 52 -4.90 4.61 2.17
C VAL A 52 -6.01 5.07 1.24
N ILE A 53 -5.64 5.54 0.05
CA ILE A 53 -6.56 5.91 -1.01
C ILE A 53 -6.33 5.00 -2.22
N THR A 54 -7.40 4.42 -2.77
CA THR A 54 -7.37 3.66 -4.01
C THR A 54 -8.27 4.29 -5.06
N ASN A 55 -8.14 3.85 -6.30
CA ASN A 55 -9.01 4.28 -7.40
C ASN A 55 -10.36 3.54 -7.45
N GLY A 56 -10.68 2.69 -6.46
CA GLY A 56 -11.92 1.91 -6.40
C GLY A 56 -12.07 0.81 -7.46
N GLN A 57 -11.04 0.52 -8.26
CA GLN A 57 -11.09 -0.60 -9.20
C GLN A 57 -10.96 -1.93 -8.47
N MET A 58 -11.91 -2.83 -8.74
CA MET A 58 -11.85 -4.20 -8.26
C MET A 58 -10.84 -5.03 -9.06
N HIS A 59 -10.22 -5.99 -8.40
CA HIS A 59 -9.36 -6.99 -9.00
C HIS A 59 -9.51 -8.32 -8.25
N THR A 60 -9.17 -9.44 -8.87
CA THR A 60 -9.34 -10.79 -8.27
C THR A 60 -8.01 -11.51 -8.08
N SER A 61 -6.90 -10.78 -8.08
CA SER A 61 -5.58 -11.36 -7.82
C SER A 61 -5.38 -11.54 -6.32
N SER A 62 -4.70 -12.61 -5.91
CA SER A 62 -4.30 -12.85 -4.52
C SER A 62 -3.56 -11.68 -3.89
N ILE A 63 -2.72 -10.96 -4.65
CA ILE A 63 -2.01 -9.79 -4.12
C ILE A 63 -2.93 -8.62 -3.78
N TYR A 64 -4.05 -8.49 -4.50
CA TYR A 64 -5.05 -7.46 -4.23
C TYR A 64 -5.84 -7.79 -2.97
N GLU A 65 -6.21 -9.06 -2.79
CA GLU A 65 -6.81 -9.54 -1.54
C GLU A 65 -5.86 -9.31 -0.35
N HIS A 66 -4.59 -9.70 -0.48
CA HIS A 66 -3.58 -9.44 0.55
C HIS A 66 -3.37 -7.95 0.84
N PHE A 67 -3.51 -7.09 -0.18
CA PHE A 67 -3.42 -5.65 0.01
C PHE A 67 -4.60 -5.12 0.83
N LEU A 68 -5.83 -5.55 0.54
CA LEU A 68 -7.01 -5.20 1.34
C LEU A 68 -6.90 -5.71 2.78
N ASP A 69 -6.44 -6.94 2.97
CA ASP A 69 -6.19 -7.53 4.29
C ASP A 69 -5.14 -6.74 5.07
N ALA A 70 -4.05 -6.33 4.40
CA ALA A 70 -2.99 -5.54 5.02
C ALA A 70 -3.47 -4.15 5.44
N ILE A 71 -4.35 -3.51 4.66
CA ILE A 71 -4.99 -2.23 5.03
C ILE A 71 -5.82 -2.42 6.30
N ALA A 72 -6.66 -3.45 6.33
CA ALA A 72 -7.51 -3.76 7.47
C ALA A 72 -6.70 -4.07 8.73
N PHE A 73 -5.64 -4.87 8.60
CA PHE A 73 -4.73 -5.20 9.69
C PHE A 73 -3.97 -3.99 10.22
N ALA A 74 -3.50 -3.11 9.33
CA ALA A 74 -2.82 -1.87 9.69
C ALA A 74 -3.75 -0.85 10.38
N LYS A 75 -5.08 -1.08 10.34
CA LYS A 75 -6.12 -0.15 10.83
C LYS A 75 -6.00 1.24 10.21
N ALA A 76 -5.53 1.31 8.96
CA ALA A 76 -5.47 2.56 8.22
C ALA A 76 -6.88 3.00 7.80
N GLU A 77 -7.13 4.30 7.79
CA GLU A 77 -8.34 4.85 7.17
C GLU A 77 -8.33 4.49 5.68
N TYR A 78 -9.39 3.88 5.17
CA TYR A 78 -9.50 3.47 3.78
C TYR A 78 -10.54 4.31 3.04
N ALA A 79 -10.17 4.83 1.87
CA ALA A 79 -11.09 5.54 1.00
C ALA A 79 -10.86 5.16 -0.47
N GLU A 80 -11.95 5.14 -1.24
CA GLU A 80 -11.93 4.92 -2.68
C GLU A 80 -12.35 6.20 -3.38
N VAL A 81 -11.60 6.58 -4.42
CA VAL A 81 -11.99 7.69 -5.29
C VAL A 81 -12.53 7.11 -6.58
N GLN A 82 -13.86 7.07 -6.69
CA GLN A 82 -14.55 6.74 -7.93
C GLN A 82 -14.70 8.03 -8.76
N ARG A 83 -14.37 7.96 -10.05
CA ARG A 83 -14.69 9.01 -11.02
C ARG A 83 -16.10 8.83 -11.57
#